data_AF-A0A968LDJ0-F1
#
_entry.id   AF-A0A968LDJ0-F1
#
_cell.length_a   1.000
_cell.length_b   1.000
_cell.length_c   1.000
_cell.angle_alpha   90.00
_cell.angle_beta   90.00
_cell.angle_gamma   90.00
#
_symmetry.space_group_name_H-M   'P 1'
#
loop_
_entity.id
_entity.type
_entity.pdbx_description
1 polymer ?
#
loop_
_entity_poly.entity_id
_entity_poly.type
_entity_poly.pdbx_seq_one_letter_code
_entity_poly.pdbx_strand_id
1 'polypeptide(L)'
;MSSELENELLKELRRLKQKKKQQQRNRMGIAVAIAAGILGCGCLAALGVLQWSYALALGIMGIAFALGWFAHISKHQVSKNQVLKARSDSSKTSEKSERLPKIQRKYIVGYGLLILAIACQYNPSLILTPIDSFFTRFRYNPQPALESSPWAWTNNATLHPAVTNMPPEAEQSIQSVANYIAQQEPDPYLRVKALHDYVISRITYDLKVLETGIRPAQDAQTVFKTRKGVCEGYANLFAALGKAIDMDVAYVGGRIRRDLAPIELIPKTIRFMRSDYDWTLHAWNAVKIADNWYLVDTTWDDSDSAEADSVYRADYLMPPPEVMIVSHFPDRPSWQLLSQPKNQTTFEQQPILMPQFFAEGLTLISPSQYETSAKNVAAIEVQSAPNYQKTIGAIFTKAQASEVTVWDFLPSRNGEQENGSAEAEVKQCEGMRNQAGNVQIFCQFPEPGTYEVLLFSFGQENIDPIGQLKVRAL
;
A
#
# COMPACT_ATOMS: atom_id res chain seq x y z
N MET A 1 17.62 -13.25 -34.92
CA MET A 1 17.59 -12.43 -33.68
C MET A 1 16.65 -12.95 -32.60
N SER A 2 15.56 -13.71 -32.88
CA SER A 2 14.69 -14.23 -31.81
C SER A 2 15.28 -15.42 -31.03
N SER A 3 16.06 -16.29 -31.69
CA SER A 3 16.62 -17.51 -31.08
C SER A 3 17.77 -17.25 -30.10
N GLU A 4 18.45 -16.11 -30.22
CA GLU A 4 19.60 -15.76 -29.38
C GLU A 4 19.11 -15.13 -28.06
N LEU A 5 18.08 -14.29 -28.14
CA LEU A 5 17.34 -13.76 -27.00
C LEU A 5 16.61 -14.88 -26.21
N GLU A 6 16.03 -15.84 -26.93
CA GLU A 6 15.40 -17.06 -26.39
C GLU A 6 16.38 -17.91 -25.59
N ASN A 7 17.62 -18.06 -26.10
CA ASN A 7 18.66 -18.83 -25.43
C ASN A 7 19.24 -18.11 -24.22
N GLU A 8 19.36 -16.78 -24.23
CA GLU A 8 19.84 -16.01 -23.07
C GLU A 8 18.82 -16.05 -21.92
N LEU A 9 17.52 -15.98 -22.22
CA LEU A 9 16.42 -16.16 -21.25
C LEU A 9 16.46 -17.55 -20.60
N LEU A 10 16.58 -18.60 -21.41
CA LEU A 10 16.64 -19.99 -20.92
C LEU A 10 17.93 -20.30 -20.13
N LYS A 11 19.03 -19.61 -20.45
CA LYS A 11 20.35 -19.79 -19.82
C LYS A 11 20.40 -19.15 -18.43
N GLU A 12 19.78 -17.98 -18.23
CA GLU A 12 19.63 -17.40 -16.89
C GLU A 12 18.70 -18.22 -16.01
N LEU A 13 17.58 -18.73 -16.56
CA LEU A 13 16.70 -19.65 -15.83
C LEU A 13 17.42 -20.94 -15.37
N ARG A 14 18.37 -21.46 -16.16
CA ARG A 14 19.19 -22.63 -15.79
C ARG A 14 20.25 -22.33 -14.74
N ARG A 15 20.87 -21.14 -14.76
CA ARG A 15 21.83 -20.69 -13.73
C ARG A 15 21.19 -20.58 -12.36
N LEU A 16 19.95 -20.09 -12.29
CA LEU A 16 19.15 -20.02 -11.07
C LEU A 16 18.85 -21.43 -10.49
N LYS A 17 18.67 -22.45 -11.34
CA LYS A 17 18.45 -23.86 -10.91
C LYS A 17 19.69 -24.50 -10.27
N GLN A 18 20.90 -24.27 -10.78
CA GLN A 18 22.10 -24.92 -10.26
C GLN A 18 22.52 -24.40 -8.87
N LYS A 19 22.33 -23.10 -8.60
CA LYS A 19 22.58 -22.51 -7.27
C LYS A 19 21.64 -23.06 -6.19
N LYS A 20 20.39 -23.39 -6.55
CA LYS A 20 19.36 -23.97 -5.67
C LYS A 20 19.74 -25.36 -5.12
N LYS A 21 20.36 -26.22 -5.93
CA LYS A 21 20.67 -27.62 -5.56
C LYS A 21 21.82 -27.73 -4.55
N GLN A 22 22.79 -26.80 -4.59
CA GLN A 22 23.91 -26.76 -3.65
C GLN A 22 23.49 -26.20 -2.27
N GLN A 23 22.58 -25.22 -2.23
CA GLN A 23 22.09 -24.64 -0.98
C GLN A 23 21.13 -25.56 -0.20
N GLN A 24 20.37 -26.42 -0.88
CA GLN A 24 19.48 -27.40 -0.24
C GLN A 24 20.23 -28.42 0.63
N ARG A 25 21.42 -28.86 0.22
CA ARG A 25 22.25 -29.78 1.03
C ARG A 25 22.73 -29.14 2.34
N ASN A 26 22.93 -27.82 2.36
CA ASN A 26 23.41 -27.11 3.55
C ASN A 26 22.27 -26.75 4.52
N ARG A 27 21.06 -26.47 4.02
CA ARG A 27 19.88 -26.16 4.85
C ARG A 27 19.33 -27.37 5.62
N MET A 28 19.42 -28.57 5.03
CA MET A 28 18.99 -29.81 5.69
C MET A 28 19.85 -30.15 6.92
N GLY A 29 21.14 -29.77 6.91
CA GLY A 29 22.03 -29.92 8.07
C GLY A 29 21.70 -29.00 9.25
N ILE A 30 21.22 -27.77 8.98
CA ILE A 30 20.90 -26.77 10.01
C ILE A 30 19.55 -27.09 10.70
N ALA A 31 18.55 -27.53 9.93
CA ALA A 31 17.24 -27.90 10.48
C ALA A 31 17.33 -29.10 11.45
N VAL A 32 18.19 -30.08 11.14
CA VAL A 32 18.44 -31.23 12.03
C VAL A 32 19.14 -30.81 13.33
N ALA A 33 20.02 -29.80 13.30
CA ALA A 33 20.69 -29.28 14.49
C ALA A 33 19.74 -28.51 15.43
N ILE A 34 18.80 -27.73 14.87
CA ILE A 34 17.81 -26.97 15.66
C ILE A 34 16.80 -27.92 16.32
N ALA A 35 16.35 -28.96 15.60
CA ALA A 35 15.44 -29.97 16.15
C ALA A 35 16.08 -30.74 17.32
N ALA A 36 17.37 -31.06 17.25
CA ALA A 36 18.10 -31.69 18.34
C ALA A 36 18.23 -30.79 19.58
N GLY A 37 18.39 -29.47 19.41
CA GLY A 37 18.46 -28.50 20.51
C GLY A 37 17.13 -28.31 21.25
N ILE A 38 16.01 -28.27 20.53
CA ILE A 38 14.67 -28.12 21.12
C ILE A 38 14.27 -29.37 21.93
N LEU A 39 14.60 -30.57 21.41
CA LEU A 39 14.40 -31.83 22.13
C LEU A 39 15.27 -31.91 23.39
N GLY A 40 16.51 -31.40 23.34
CA GLY A 40 17.40 -31.29 24.50
C GLY A 40 16.84 -30.37 25.60
N CYS A 41 16.27 -29.21 25.24
CA CYS A 41 15.64 -28.30 26.20
C CYS A 41 14.35 -28.86 26.82
N GLY A 42 13.55 -29.61 26.06
CA GLY A 42 12.36 -30.30 26.57
C GLY A 42 12.69 -31.35 27.64
N CYS A 43 13.78 -32.11 27.46
CA CYS A 43 14.27 -33.06 28.46
C CYS A 43 14.75 -32.37 29.75
N LEU A 44 15.33 -31.17 29.66
CA LEU A 44 15.80 -30.42 30.84
C LEU A 44 14.65 -29.78 31.64
N ALA A 45 13.55 -29.39 30.98
CA ALA A 45 12.35 -28.88 31.64
C ALA A 45 11.59 -29.97 32.41
N ALA A 46 11.59 -31.21 31.90
CA ALA A 46 11.02 -32.37 32.59
C ALA A 46 11.81 -32.78 33.85
N LEU A 47 13.05 -32.30 34.01
CA LEU A 47 13.93 -32.57 35.16
C LEU A 47 13.88 -31.50 36.27
N GLY A 48 12.97 -30.52 36.20
CA GLY A 48 12.57 -29.71 37.36
C GLY A 48 13.51 -28.56 37.78
N VAL A 49 14.11 -27.82 36.84
CA VAL A 49 15.14 -26.80 37.16
C VAL A 49 14.66 -25.32 37.13
N LEU A 50 13.38 -24.97 36.89
CA LEU A 50 12.92 -23.56 36.97
C LEU A 50 11.49 -23.37 37.58
N GLN A 51 11.34 -22.39 38.48
CA GLN A 51 10.18 -22.18 39.37
C GLN A 51 9.02 -21.32 38.80
N TRP A 52 7.79 -21.77 39.08
CA TRP A 52 6.47 -21.29 38.64
C TRP A 52 5.88 -20.07 39.40
N SER A 53 6.65 -19.34 40.19
CA SER A 53 6.10 -18.40 41.20
C SER A 53 5.57 -17.07 40.67
N TYR A 54 5.99 -16.61 39.48
CA TYR A 54 5.60 -15.29 38.94
C TYR A 54 4.30 -15.29 38.13
N ALA A 55 3.93 -16.42 37.51
CA ALA A 55 2.70 -16.54 36.74
C ALA A 55 1.43 -16.61 37.63
N LEU A 56 1.55 -17.24 38.80
CA LEU A 56 0.45 -17.37 39.77
C LEU A 56 0.10 -16.03 40.45
N ALA A 57 1.09 -15.18 40.72
CA ALA A 57 0.88 -13.90 41.39
C ALA A 57 0.11 -12.88 40.52
N LEU A 58 0.36 -12.85 39.21
CA LEU A 58 -0.36 -11.99 38.27
C LEU A 58 -1.80 -12.47 38.02
N GLY A 59 -2.02 -13.79 38.02
CA GLY A 59 -3.36 -14.36 37.90
C GLY A 59 -4.27 -14.02 39.09
N ILE A 60 -3.74 -14.03 40.31
CA ILE A 60 -4.51 -13.74 41.53
C ILE A 60 -4.93 -12.26 41.60
N MET A 61 -4.09 -11.33 41.14
CA MET A 61 -4.45 -9.89 41.08
C MET A 61 -5.55 -9.59 40.05
N GLY A 62 -5.54 -10.26 38.89
CA GLY A 62 -6.59 -10.09 37.87
C GLY A 62 -7.97 -10.56 38.34
N ILE A 63 -8.02 -11.66 39.10
CA ILE A 63 -9.26 -12.23 39.63
C ILE A 63 -9.86 -11.32 40.73
N ALA A 64 -9.03 -10.73 41.58
CA ALA A 64 -9.49 -9.79 42.62
C ALA A 64 -10.12 -8.52 42.02
N PHE A 65 -9.57 -8.01 40.91
CA PHE A 65 -10.11 -6.84 40.21
C PHE A 65 -11.44 -7.15 39.51
N ALA A 66 -11.56 -8.32 38.88
CA ALA A 66 -12.81 -8.77 38.25
C ALA A 66 -13.95 -8.98 39.26
N LEU A 67 -13.64 -9.54 40.44
CA LEU A 67 -14.61 -9.73 41.53
C LEU A 67 -15.06 -8.39 42.15
N GLY A 68 -14.15 -7.42 42.30
CA GLY A 68 -14.50 -6.05 42.74
C GLY A 68 -15.40 -5.32 41.75
N TRP A 69 -15.14 -5.46 40.45
CA TRP A 69 -15.97 -4.89 39.39
C TRP A 69 -17.36 -5.56 39.34
N PHE A 70 -17.45 -6.89 39.46
CA PHE A 70 -18.73 -7.61 39.51
C PHE A 70 -19.54 -7.29 40.77
N ALA A 71 -18.90 -7.12 41.93
CA ALA A 71 -19.56 -6.67 43.16
C ALA A 71 -20.12 -5.24 43.02
N HIS A 72 -19.44 -4.37 42.27
CA HIS A 72 -19.90 -3.02 41.99
C HIS A 72 -21.11 -2.99 41.04
N ILE A 73 -21.09 -3.81 39.98
CA ILE A 73 -22.23 -3.94 39.03
C ILE A 73 -23.44 -4.61 39.68
N SER A 74 -23.25 -5.69 40.46
CA SER A 74 -24.35 -6.37 41.14
C SER A 74 -25.02 -5.49 42.20
N LYS A 75 -24.25 -4.65 42.91
CA LYS A 75 -24.82 -3.64 43.84
C LYS A 75 -25.58 -2.53 43.10
N HIS A 76 -25.29 -2.30 41.82
CA HIS A 76 -25.96 -1.28 40.98
C HIS A 76 -27.11 -1.84 40.10
N GLN A 77 -27.25 -3.16 39.98
CA GLN A 77 -28.37 -3.84 39.29
C GLN A 77 -29.45 -4.39 40.23
N VAL A 78 -29.16 -4.59 41.52
CA VAL A 78 -30.17 -5.07 42.50
C VAL A 78 -31.14 -3.97 42.97
N SER A 79 -30.85 -2.68 42.74
CA SER A 79 -31.78 -1.59 43.12
C SER A 79 -32.87 -1.27 42.07
N LYS A 80 -33.05 -2.09 41.03
CA LYS A 80 -34.05 -1.84 39.97
C LYS A 80 -35.11 -2.93 39.75
N ASN A 81 -35.17 -3.96 40.61
CA ASN A 81 -36.14 -5.07 40.46
C ASN A 81 -36.95 -5.40 41.73
N GLN A 82 -37.34 -4.40 42.53
CA GLN A 82 -38.38 -4.58 43.58
C GLN A 82 -39.48 -3.51 43.52
N VAL A 83 -40.09 -3.29 42.35
CA VAL A 83 -41.30 -2.44 42.21
C VAL A 83 -42.50 -3.19 41.58
N LEU A 84 -42.43 -4.51 41.39
CA LEU A 84 -43.58 -5.28 40.87
C LEU A 84 -43.85 -6.56 41.67
N LYS A 85 -44.20 -6.43 42.94
CA LYS A 85 -45.19 -7.27 43.66
C LYS A 85 -45.30 -6.85 45.13
N ALA A 86 -46.52 -6.86 45.65
CA ALA A 86 -46.95 -6.62 47.04
C ALA A 86 -47.43 -5.18 47.34
N ARG A 87 -48.58 -4.86 46.75
CA ARG A 87 -49.57 -3.96 47.36
C ARG A 87 -50.45 -4.82 48.27
N SER A 88 -50.08 -4.95 49.55
CA SER A 88 -51.03 -5.23 50.62
C SER A 88 -50.47 -4.69 51.94
N ASP A 89 -51.16 -3.70 52.46
CA ASP A 89 -51.31 -3.33 53.87
C ASP A 89 -50.11 -3.08 54.80
N SER A 90 -50.26 -1.97 55.51
CA SER A 90 -49.90 -1.80 56.92
C SER A 90 -48.48 -1.34 57.30
N SER A 91 -48.44 -0.03 57.62
CA SER A 91 -47.80 0.57 58.79
C SER A 91 -46.34 1.07 58.73
N LYS A 92 -46.23 2.37 58.96
CA LYS A 92 -45.21 3.13 59.71
C LYS A 92 -43.79 2.55 59.77
N THR A 93 -42.86 3.24 59.11
CA THR A 93 -41.64 3.76 59.76
C THR A 93 -41.00 4.85 58.89
N SER A 94 -40.44 5.86 59.57
CA SER A 94 -39.75 7.00 58.98
C SER A 94 -38.37 6.57 58.50
N GLU A 95 -38.01 6.87 57.24
CA GLU A 95 -36.63 6.71 56.78
C GLU A 95 -36.25 7.87 55.86
N LYS A 96 -35.17 8.56 56.23
CA LYS A 96 -34.59 9.70 55.52
C LYS A 96 -34.10 9.23 54.14
N SER A 97 -34.65 9.82 53.09
CA SER A 97 -34.12 9.68 51.73
C SER A 97 -32.79 10.44 51.61
N GLU A 98 -31.68 9.69 51.61
CA GLU A 98 -30.38 10.20 51.16
C GLU A 98 -30.48 10.56 49.68
N ARG A 99 -30.40 11.87 49.38
CA ARG A 99 -30.27 12.36 48.02
C ARG A 99 -28.89 11.94 47.49
N LEU A 100 -28.87 11.07 46.48
CA LEU A 100 -27.68 10.81 45.67
C LEU A 100 -27.05 12.14 45.20
N PRO A 101 -25.74 12.33 45.36
CA PRO A 101 -25.10 13.61 45.04
C PRO A 101 -25.22 13.88 43.54
N LYS A 102 -25.81 15.02 43.18
CA LYS A 102 -25.83 15.52 41.79
C LYS A 102 -24.38 15.77 41.36
N ILE A 103 -23.87 14.94 40.45
CA ILE A 103 -22.58 15.18 39.79
C ILE A 103 -22.67 16.55 39.11
N GLN A 104 -21.88 17.51 39.59
CA GLN A 104 -21.90 18.87 39.04
C GLN A 104 -21.41 18.83 37.58
N ARG A 105 -22.06 19.58 36.67
CA ARG A 105 -21.73 19.59 35.22
C ARG A 105 -20.22 19.82 34.94
N LYS A 106 -19.52 20.56 35.80
CA LYS A 106 -18.07 20.78 35.69
C LYS A 106 -17.24 19.50 35.80
N TYR A 107 -17.69 18.50 36.57
CA TYR A 107 -17.02 17.20 36.66
C TYR A 107 -17.27 16.35 35.42
N ILE A 108 -18.43 16.46 34.76
CA ILE A 108 -18.71 15.77 33.49
C ILE A 108 -17.77 16.28 32.39
N VAL A 109 -17.57 17.60 32.31
CA VAL A 109 -16.61 18.20 31.36
C VAL A 109 -15.17 17.77 31.70
N GLY A 110 -14.79 17.79 32.98
CA GLY A 110 -13.47 17.36 33.43
C GLY A 110 -13.17 15.88 33.13
N TYR A 111 -14.11 14.98 33.43
CA TYR A 111 -13.98 13.55 33.10
C TYR A 111 -14.01 13.32 31.58
N GLY A 112 -14.80 14.09 30.83
CA GLY A 112 -14.80 14.06 29.38
C GLY A 112 -13.44 14.42 28.78
N LEU A 113 -12.82 15.52 29.25
CA LEU A 113 -11.47 15.92 28.83
C LEU A 113 -10.39 14.92 29.25
N LEU A 114 -10.51 14.33 30.44
CA LEU A 114 -9.59 13.30 30.91
C LEU A 114 -9.67 12.02 30.08
N ILE A 115 -10.89 11.55 29.75
CA ILE A 115 -11.10 10.41 28.86
C ILE A 115 -10.55 10.72 27.46
N LEU A 116 -10.76 11.94 26.97
CA LEU A 116 -10.22 12.39 25.69
C LEU A 116 -8.68 12.39 25.70
N ALA A 117 -8.05 12.87 26.77
CA ALA A 117 -6.60 12.87 26.93
C ALA A 117 -6.03 11.45 27.01
N ILE A 118 -6.68 10.54 27.76
CA ILE A 118 -6.29 9.13 27.83
C ILE A 118 -6.45 8.45 26.47
N ALA A 119 -7.53 8.73 25.73
CA ALA A 119 -7.75 8.23 24.39
C ALA A 119 -6.67 8.74 23.40
N CYS A 120 -6.33 10.03 23.46
CA CYS A 120 -5.21 10.60 22.69
C CYS A 120 -3.86 9.95 23.04
N GLN A 121 -3.65 9.59 24.31
CA GLN A 121 -2.38 9.00 24.75
C GLN A 121 -2.24 7.53 24.35
N TYR A 122 -3.32 6.75 24.39
CA TYR A 122 -3.30 5.33 24.04
C TYR A 122 -3.43 5.06 22.54
N ASN A 123 -4.20 5.88 21.82
CA ASN A 123 -4.31 5.79 20.38
C ASN A 123 -4.61 7.18 19.79
N PRO A 124 -3.56 7.98 19.52
CA PRO A 124 -3.70 9.33 18.98
C PRO A 124 -4.55 9.38 17.71
N SER A 125 -4.54 8.32 16.90
CA SER A 125 -5.27 8.23 15.64
C SER A 125 -6.79 8.35 15.81
N LEU A 126 -7.37 7.92 16.94
CA LEU A 126 -8.83 7.98 17.18
C LEU A 126 -9.40 9.40 17.21
N ILE A 127 -8.56 10.39 17.51
CA ILE A 127 -8.96 11.79 17.68
C ILE A 127 -8.25 12.70 16.67
N LEU A 128 -6.97 12.44 16.38
CA LEU A 128 -6.22 13.25 15.43
C LEU A 128 -6.66 13.00 13.99
N THR A 129 -6.99 11.77 13.58
CA THR A 129 -7.39 11.52 12.18
C THR A 129 -8.74 12.16 11.80
N PRO A 130 -9.79 12.17 12.63
CA PRO A 130 -11.03 12.89 12.29
C PRO A 130 -10.84 14.41 12.30
N ILE A 131 -10.00 14.93 13.21
CA ILE A 131 -9.70 16.36 13.32
C ILE A 131 -8.86 16.82 12.13
N ASP A 132 -7.79 16.11 11.79
CA ASP A 132 -6.96 16.39 10.61
C ASP A 132 -7.76 16.23 9.32
N SER A 133 -8.62 15.21 9.21
CA SER A 133 -9.53 15.05 8.07
C SER A 133 -10.52 16.22 7.97
N PHE A 134 -11.04 16.70 9.10
CA PHE A 134 -11.90 17.87 9.14
C PHE A 134 -11.15 19.14 8.74
N PHE A 135 -9.96 19.40 9.29
CA PHE A 135 -9.17 20.59 8.94
C PHE A 135 -8.63 20.55 7.51
N THR A 136 -8.18 19.41 7.00
CA THR A 136 -7.77 19.25 5.59
C THR A 136 -8.93 19.43 4.63
N ARG A 137 -10.18 19.15 5.04
CA ARG A 137 -11.39 19.45 4.26
C ARG A 137 -11.63 20.95 4.09
N PHE A 138 -11.34 21.76 5.11
CA PHE A 138 -11.46 23.21 5.03
C PHE A 138 -10.23 23.88 4.44
N ARG A 139 -9.04 23.32 4.68
CA ARG A 139 -7.76 23.87 4.22
C ARG A 139 -7.58 23.72 2.71
N TYR A 140 -8.01 22.59 2.14
CA TYR A 140 -7.80 22.30 0.73
C TYR A 140 -9.13 22.08 -0.01
N ASN A 141 -9.38 22.96 -0.98
CA ASN A 141 -10.43 22.82 -1.99
C ASN A 141 -9.80 22.58 -3.36
N PRO A 142 -9.30 21.36 -3.63
CA PRO A 142 -8.65 21.06 -4.88
C PRO A 142 -9.63 21.19 -6.05
N GLN A 143 -9.14 21.76 -7.14
CA GLN A 143 -9.84 21.88 -8.40
C GLN A 143 -8.95 21.27 -9.51
N PRO A 144 -9.56 20.77 -10.58
CA PRO A 144 -8.82 20.44 -11.80
C PRO A 144 -7.96 21.62 -12.25
N ALA A 145 -6.78 21.34 -12.79
CA ALA A 145 -5.91 22.39 -13.32
C ALA A 145 -6.62 23.16 -14.44
N LEU A 146 -6.46 24.49 -14.45
CA LEU A 146 -7.05 25.36 -15.47
C LEU A 146 -6.29 25.30 -16.80
N GLU A 147 -5.00 24.94 -16.75
CA GLU A 147 -4.09 24.83 -17.89
C GLU A 147 -3.32 23.51 -17.82
N SER A 148 -2.76 23.08 -18.94
CA SER A 148 -1.86 21.92 -18.99
C SER A 148 -0.62 22.15 -18.14
N SER A 149 -0.22 21.14 -17.36
CA SER A 149 1.02 21.18 -16.58
C SER A 149 2.23 21.48 -17.47
N PRO A 150 3.12 22.42 -17.09
CA PRO A 150 4.40 22.58 -17.78
C PRO A 150 5.42 21.48 -17.39
N TRP A 151 5.08 20.61 -16.43
CA TRP A 151 5.94 19.50 -16.03
C TRP A 151 6.08 18.47 -17.15
N ALA A 152 7.32 18.21 -17.56
CA ALA A 152 7.65 17.12 -18.47
C ALA A 152 7.64 15.79 -17.71
N TRP A 153 6.44 15.25 -17.50
CA TRP A 153 6.25 13.97 -16.80
C TRP A 153 7.11 12.84 -17.40
N THR A 154 7.19 12.79 -18.73
CA THR A 154 8.13 11.94 -19.46
C THR A 154 9.51 12.59 -19.48
N ASN A 155 10.58 11.82 -19.18
CA ASN A 155 12.03 12.17 -19.24
C ASN A 155 12.76 12.41 -17.90
N ASN A 156 12.18 12.07 -16.76
CA ASN A 156 12.89 12.11 -15.48
C ASN A 156 13.62 10.77 -15.26
N ALA A 157 14.82 10.61 -15.84
CA ALA A 157 15.55 9.33 -15.81
C ALA A 157 16.59 9.21 -14.68
N THR A 158 16.83 10.28 -13.92
CA THR A 158 17.84 10.28 -12.85
C THR A 158 17.36 11.04 -11.62
N LEU A 159 17.94 10.70 -10.46
CA LEU A 159 17.78 11.48 -9.24
C LEU A 159 18.22 12.93 -9.44
N HIS A 160 17.54 13.85 -8.75
CA HIS A 160 17.85 15.27 -8.78
C HIS A 160 19.26 15.55 -8.21
N PRO A 161 20.08 16.42 -8.84
CA PRO A 161 21.44 16.72 -8.37
C PRO A 161 21.53 17.21 -6.92
N ALA A 162 20.55 17.98 -6.45
CA ALA A 162 20.48 18.40 -5.05
C ALA A 162 20.38 17.22 -4.07
N VAL A 163 19.78 16.09 -4.48
CA VAL A 163 19.65 14.89 -3.65
C VAL A 163 20.92 14.04 -3.73
N THR A 164 21.52 13.90 -4.92
CA THR A 164 22.76 13.12 -5.07
C THR A 164 23.97 13.80 -4.44
N ASN A 165 23.98 15.14 -4.39
CA ASN A 165 25.08 15.93 -3.83
C ASN A 165 24.83 16.38 -2.38
N MET A 166 23.75 15.89 -1.75
CA MET A 166 23.38 16.29 -0.40
C MET A 166 24.43 15.84 0.63
N PRO A 167 25.02 16.76 1.41
CA PRO A 167 26.00 16.40 2.41
C PRO A 167 25.31 15.82 3.67
N PRO A 168 25.94 14.91 4.42
CA PRO A 168 25.36 14.32 5.63
C PRO A 168 24.89 15.35 6.68
N GLU A 169 25.53 16.52 6.72
CA GLU A 169 25.18 17.62 7.61
C GLU A 169 23.83 18.25 7.26
N ALA A 170 23.38 18.15 6.00
CA ALA A 170 22.04 18.58 5.60
C ALA A 170 20.96 17.56 6.01
N GLU A 171 21.31 16.28 6.16
CA GLU A 171 20.39 15.16 6.48
C GLU A 171 20.09 14.98 7.97
N GLN A 172 20.27 16.01 8.80
CA GLN A 172 20.11 15.90 10.27
C GLN A 172 18.66 15.97 10.74
N SER A 173 17.79 16.62 9.97
CA SER A 173 16.36 16.75 10.28
C SER A 173 15.55 17.01 9.01
N ILE A 174 14.24 16.74 9.07
CA ILE A 174 13.29 17.05 7.99
C ILE A 174 13.42 18.52 7.56
N GLN A 175 13.49 19.44 8.54
CA GLN A 175 13.63 20.87 8.27
C GLN A 175 14.95 21.21 7.55
N SER A 176 16.06 20.61 7.98
CA SER A 176 17.38 20.84 7.37
C SER A 176 17.42 20.34 5.92
N VAL A 177 16.87 19.16 5.65
CA VAL A 177 16.78 18.59 4.30
C VAL A 177 15.94 19.47 3.40
N ALA A 178 14.74 19.86 3.85
CA ALA A 178 13.83 20.69 3.08
C ALA A 178 14.48 22.05 2.76
N ASN A 179 15.10 22.70 3.75
CA ASN A 179 15.79 23.97 3.57
C ASN A 179 16.96 23.85 2.58
N TYR A 180 17.75 22.78 2.68
CA TYR A 180 18.85 22.53 1.75
C TYR A 180 18.32 22.39 0.31
N ILE A 181 17.30 21.57 0.10
CA ILE A 181 16.67 21.38 -1.22
C ILE A 181 16.14 22.72 -1.76
N ALA A 182 15.43 23.50 -0.95
CA ALA A 182 14.89 24.79 -1.36
C ALA A 182 15.96 25.83 -1.72
N GLN A 183 17.13 25.77 -1.06
CA GLN A 183 18.27 26.63 -1.37
C GLN A 183 18.98 26.22 -2.66
N GLN A 184 19.08 24.92 -2.93
CA GLN A 184 19.76 24.41 -4.14
C GLN A 184 18.87 24.49 -5.38
N GLU A 185 17.55 24.39 -5.23
CA GLU A 185 16.62 24.31 -6.36
C GLU A 185 15.55 25.42 -6.31
N PRO A 186 15.72 26.50 -7.11
CA PRO A 186 14.77 27.60 -7.18
C PRO A 186 13.51 27.28 -8.00
N ASP A 187 13.57 26.37 -8.98
CA ASP A 187 12.41 26.01 -9.78
C ASP A 187 11.44 25.16 -8.93
N PRO A 188 10.17 25.54 -8.82
CA PRO A 188 9.24 24.85 -7.93
C PRO A 188 8.91 23.41 -8.36
N TYR A 189 8.93 23.10 -9.67
CA TYR A 189 8.69 21.75 -10.16
C TYR A 189 9.90 20.84 -9.89
N LEU A 190 11.11 21.33 -10.18
CA LEU A 190 12.34 20.61 -9.84
C LEU A 190 12.54 20.49 -8.33
N ARG A 191 12.06 21.47 -7.54
CA ARG A 191 12.05 21.37 -6.08
C ARG A 191 11.15 20.24 -5.60
N VAL A 192 9.94 20.12 -6.14
CA VAL A 192 9.05 18.97 -5.87
C VAL A 192 9.75 17.66 -6.24
N LYS A 193 10.38 17.60 -7.42
CA LYS A 193 11.17 16.44 -7.85
C LYS A 193 12.27 16.11 -6.83
N ALA A 194 13.01 17.10 -6.33
CA ALA A 194 14.05 16.88 -5.34
C ALA A 194 13.51 16.36 -3.99
N LEU A 195 12.35 16.86 -3.53
CA LEU A 195 11.71 16.32 -2.32
C LEU A 195 11.23 14.87 -2.54
N HIS A 196 10.64 14.60 -3.69
CA HIS A 196 10.22 13.26 -4.11
C HIS A 196 11.41 12.30 -4.13
N ASP A 197 12.45 12.67 -4.87
CA ASP A 197 13.66 11.88 -5.05
C ASP A 197 14.38 11.61 -3.73
N TYR A 198 14.35 12.57 -2.80
CA TYR A 198 14.86 12.35 -1.44
C TYR A 198 14.09 11.22 -0.74
N VAL A 199 12.75 11.23 -0.79
CA VAL A 199 11.95 10.19 -0.13
C VAL A 199 12.22 8.81 -0.73
N ILE A 200 12.10 8.67 -2.06
CA ILE A 200 12.21 7.36 -2.72
C ILE A 200 13.62 6.75 -2.64
N SER A 201 14.65 7.58 -2.45
CA SER A 201 16.04 7.10 -2.37
C SER A 201 16.56 6.91 -0.95
N ARG A 202 15.84 7.39 0.08
CA ARG A 202 16.27 7.29 1.49
C ARG A 202 15.37 6.40 2.33
N ILE A 203 14.16 6.10 1.87
CA ILE A 203 13.21 5.27 2.60
C ILE A 203 13.10 3.92 1.90
N THR A 204 12.99 2.87 2.70
CA THR A 204 12.75 1.49 2.26
C THR A 204 11.36 1.04 2.67
N TYR A 205 10.64 0.40 1.76
CA TYR A 205 9.29 -0.06 2.03
C TYR A 205 9.31 -1.20 3.06
N ASP A 206 8.53 -1.07 4.14
CA ASP A 206 8.54 -2.02 5.25
C ASP A 206 7.63 -3.23 4.95
N LEU A 207 8.08 -4.11 4.05
CA LEU A 207 7.37 -5.35 3.68
C LEU A 207 7.06 -6.24 4.89
N LYS A 208 7.87 -6.18 5.95
CA LYS A 208 7.63 -6.95 7.19
C LYS A 208 6.33 -6.56 7.88
N VAL A 209 5.81 -5.37 7.64
CA VAL A 209 4.47 -4.97 8.12
C VAL A 209 3.39 -5.84 7.47
N LEU A 210 3.55 -6.19 6.20
CA LEU A 210 2.62 -7.08 5.48
C LEU A 210 2.72 -8.53 5.99
N GLU A 211 3.94 -9.00 6.27
CA GLU A 211 4.20 -10.36 6.76
C GLU A 211 3.74 -10.57 8.22
N THR A 212 4.10 -9.63 9.11
CA THR A 212 3.92 -9.79 10.56
C THR A 212 2.64 -9.15 11.07
N GLY A 213 2.07 -8.19 10.31
CA GLY A 213 0.95 -7.36 10.74
C GLY A 213 1.29 -6.35 11.84
N ILE A 214 2.54 -6.32 12.34
CA ILE A 214 3.01 -5.35 13.32
C ILE A 214 3.40 -4.08 12.57
N ARG A 215 2.75 -2.97 12.88
CA ARG A 215 2.93 -1.70 12.18
C ARG A 215 3.60 -0.67 13.10
N PRO A 216 4.88 -0.32 12.88
CA PRO A 216 5.53 0.80 13.56
C PRO A 216 4.83 2.12 13.28
N ALA A 217 5.14 3.16 14.06
CA ALA A 217 4.61 4.49 13.83
C ALA A 217 4.99 5.00 12.43
N GLN A 218 4.01 5.58 11.72
CA GLN A 218 4.15 6.07 10.35
C GLN A 218 4.19 7.60 10.27
N ASP A 219 4.45 8.27 11.40
CA ASP A 219 4.68 9.71 11.39
C ASP A 219 6.02 10.05 10.71
N ALA A 220 6.09 11.24 10.11
CA ALA A 220 7.24 11.67 9.33
C ALA A 220 8.56 11.61 10.12
N GLN A 221 8.52 11.91 11.43
CA GLN A 221 9.74 11.94 12.25
C GLN A 221 10.26 10.54 12.56
N THR A 222 9.37 9.56 12.76
CA THR A 222 9.74 8.15 12.86
C THR A 222 10.31 7.65 11.55
N VAL A 223 9.62 7.83 10.42
CA VAL A 223 10.06 7.36 9.10
C VAL A 223 11.41 7.97 8.70
N PHE A 224 11.61 9.26 8.96
CA PHE A 224 12.90 9.93 8.73
C PHE A 224 14.05 9.28 9.52
N LYS A 225 13.80 8.89 10.77
CA LYS A 225 14.82 8.28 11.65
C LYS A 225 15.09 6.81 11.31
N THR A 226 14.04 6.05 11.08
CA THR A 226 14.12 4.60 10.84
C THR A 226 14.49 4.27 9.40
N ARG A 227 14.29 5.23 8.48
CA ARG A 227 14.41 5.05 7.02
C ARG A 227 13.47 3.95 6.49
N LYS A 228 12.37 3.70 7.19
CA LYS A 228 11.40 2.65 6.87
C LYS A 228 9.97 3.13 7.06
N GLY A 229 9.09 2.75 6.13
CA GLY A 229 7.67 3.05 6.20
C GLY A 229 6.83 2.22 5.24
N VAL A 230 5.51 2.32 5.37
CA VAL A 230 4.55 1.93 4.33
C VAL A 230 3.98 3.20 3.70
N CYS A 231 3.02 3.08 2.77
CA CYS A 231 2.48 4.22 2.01
C CYS A 231 2.13 5.46 2.84
N GLU A 232 1.50 5.28 4.01
CA GLU A 232 1.23 6.37 4.97
C GLU A 232 2.50 7.11 5.41
N GLY A 233 3.57 6.38 5.72
CA GLY A 233 4.85 6.93 6.14
C GLY A 233 5.58 7.70 5.04
N TYR A 234 5.55 7.18 3.82
CA TYR A 234 6.07 7.85 2.63
C TYR A 234 5.33 9.18 2.40
N ALA A 235 3.98 9.13 2.43
CA ALA A 235 3.15 10.29 2.20
C ALA A 235 3.30 11.36 3.31
N ASN A 236 3.44 10.92 4.56
CA ASN A 236 3.68 11.82 5.69
C ASN A 236 5.05 12.49 5.62
N LEU A 237 6.10 11.76 5.26
CA LEU A 237 7.44 12.34 5.13
C LEU A 237 7.50 13.36 4.00
N PHE A 238 6.96 13.03 2.83
CA PHE A 238 6.90 13.97 1.70
C PHE A 238 6.13 15.25 2.07
N ALA A 239 4.96 15.11 2.73
CA ALA A 239 4.20 16.25 3.21
C ALA A 239 4.95 17.10 4.26
N ALA A 240 5.68 16.46 5.18
CA ALA A 240 6.46 17.16 6.20
C ALA A 240 7.64 17.93 5.59
N LEU A 241 8.30 17.36 4.58
CA LEU A 241 9.38 18.02 3.83
C LEU A 241 8.86 19.25 3.10
N GLY A 242 7.76 19.15 2.34
CA GLY A 242 7.18 20.31 1.66
C GLY A 242 6.69 21.39 2.64
N LYS A 243 6.01 20.97 3.73
CA LYS A 243 5.54 21.90 4.77
C LYS A 243 6.68 22.67 5.45
N ALA A 244 7.85 22.05 5.61
CA ALA A 244 9.02 22.70 6.21
C ALA A 244 9.53 23.90 5.41
N ILE A 245 9.21 23.99 4.12
CA ILE A 245 9.56 25.09 3.23
C ILE A 245 8.32 25.79 2.67
N ASP A 246 7.25 25.82 3.48
CA ASP A 246 6.00 26.53 3.21
C ASP A 246 5.30 26.14 1.89
N MET A 247 5.47 24.90 1.44
CA MET A 247 4.72 24.35 0.31
C MET A 247 3.41 23.71 0.79
N ASP A 248 2.34 23.94 0.03
CA ASP A 248 1.07 23.28 0.25
C ASP A 248 1.13 21.84 -0.28
N VAL A 249 1.36 20.91 0.65
CA VAL A 249 1.29 19.47 0.40
C VAL A 249 0.13 18.88 1.19
N ALA A 250 -0.78 18.23 0.48
CA ALA A 250 -1.91 17.50 1.04
C ALA A 250 -1.58 16.01 1.13
N TYR A 251 -1.96 15.39 2.25
CA TYR A 251 -2.07 13.95 2.36
C TYR A 251 -3.39 13.51 1.71
N VAL A 252 -3.34 12.50 0.85
CA VAL A 252 -4.50 11.95 0.15
C VAL A 252 -4.63 10.47 0.52
N GLY A 253 -5.70 10.15 1.23
CA GLY A 253 -6.10 8.77 1.51
C GLY A 253 -7.07 8.24 0.45
N GLY A 254 -6.99 6.95 0.19
CA GLY A 254 -7.89 6.29 -0.74
C GLY A 254 -7.58 4.81 -0.89
N ARG A 255 -7.80 4.31 -2.10
CA ARG A 255 -7.62 2.92 -2.47
C ARG A 255 -6.88 2.79 -3.78
N ILE A 256 -6.17 1.69 -3.95
CA ILE A 256 -5.61 1.28 -5.24
C ILE A 256 -6.53 0.27 -5.93
N ARG A 257 -6.30 0.00 -7.22
CA ARG A 257 -6.99 -1.08 -7.93
C ARG A 257 -6.83 -2.40 -7.20
N ARG A 258 -7.95 -3.14 -7.05
CA ARG A 258 -7.96 -4.41 -6.34
C ARG A 258 -6.95 -5.41 -6.90
N ASP A 259 -6.85 -5.46 -8.22
CA ASP A 259 -5.93 -6.35 -8.94
C ASP A 259 -4.44 -6.00 -8.73
N LEU A 260 -4.15 -4.78 -8.27
CA LEU A 260 -2.81 -4.31 -7.94
C LEU A 260 -2.51 -4.43 -6.44
N ALA A 261 -3.48 -4.81 -5.60
CA ALA A 261 -3.24 -4.99 -4.18
C ALA A 261 -2.32 -6.21 -3.95
N PRO A 262 -1.28 -6.10 -3.09
CA PRO A 262 -0.30 -7.16 -2.88
C PRO A 262 -0.84 -8.26 -1.96
N ILE A 263 -2.07 -8.72 -2.18
CA ILE A 263 -2.80 -9.66 -1.32
C ILE A 263 -2.05 -10.99 -1.19
N GLU A 264 -1.33 -11.41 -2.23
CA GLU A 264 -0.61 -12.69 -2.25
C GLU A 264 0.69 -12.65 -1.42
N LEU A 265 1.26 -11.47 -1.16
CA LEU A 265 2.41 -11.34 -0.24
C LEU A 265 2.02 -11.48 1.24
N ILE A 266 0.73 -11.63 1.52
CA ILE A 266 0.19 -11.58 2.88
C ILE A 266 -0.13 -13.01 3.33
N PRO A 267 0.48 -13.49 4.43
CA PRO A 267 0.26 -14.86 4.87
C PRO A 267 -1.23 -15.18 5.05
N LYS A 268 -1.67 -16.35 4.57
CA LYS A 268 -3.09 -16.77 4.63
C LYS A 268 -3.67 -16.68 6.04
N THR A 269 -2.86 -16.92 7.06
CA THR A 269 -3.22 -16.77 8.48
C THR A 269 -3.54 -15.33 8.85
N ILE A 270 -2.73 -14.37 8.41
CA ILE A 270 -2.97 -12.93 8.60
C ILE A 270 -4.22 -12.50 7.83
N ARG A 271 -4.36 -12.92 6.57
CA ARG A 271 -5.55 -12.63 5.74
C ARG A 271 -6.84 -13.16 6.38
N PHE A 272 -6.79 -14.34 6.99
CA PHE A 272 -7.92 -14.91 7.72
C PHE A 272 -8.23 -14.12 9.00
N MET A 273 -7.22 -13.78 9.80
CA MET A 273 -7.40 -13.03 11.05
C MET A 273 -7.86 -11.58 10.82
N ARG A 274 -7.52 -10.99 9.66
CA ARG A 274 -7.90 -9.63 9.23
C ARG A 274 -8.79 -9.69 7.99
N SER A 275 -9.79 -10.56 8.01
CA SER A 275 -10.68 -10.78 6.86
C SER A 275 -11.56 -9.57 6.50
N ASP A 276 -11.74 -8.66 7.44
CA ASP A 276 -12.43 -7.37 7.28
C ASP A 276 -11.49 -6.23 6.85
N TYR A 277 -10.18 -6.45 6.88
CA TYR A 277 -9.22 -5.45 6.47
C TYR A 277 -9.22 -5.31 4.95
N ASP A 278 -9.28 -4.07 4.52
CA ASP A 278 -9.22 -3.73 3.12
C ASP A 278 -7.78 -3.51 2.65
N TRP A 279 -7.27 -4.51 1.94
CA TRP A 279 -5.92 -4.51 1.39
C TRP A 279 -5.71 -3.54 0.22
N THR A 280 -6.77 -2.87 -0.24
CA THR A 280 -6.66 -1.83 -1.26
C THR A 280 -6.34 -0.46 -0.67
N LEU A 281 -6.40 -0.28 0.65
CA LEU A 281 -6.12 1.00 1.29
C LEU A 281 -4.72 1.50 0.95
N HIS A 282 -4.64 2.76 0.52
CA HIS A 282 -3.39 3.39 0.11
C HIS A 282 -3.37 4.88 0.46
N ALA A 283 -2.17 5.45 0.46
CA ALA A 283 -1.94 6.84 0.78
C ALA A 283 -0.86 7.43 -0.12
N TRP A 284 -1.11 8.66 -0.59
CA TRP A 284 -0.22 9.41 -1.46
C TRP A 284 -0.39 10.92 -1.17
N ASN A 285 0.15 11.78 -2.02
CA ASN A 285 0.09 13.23 -1.84
C ASN A 285 -0.50 13.97 -3.04
N ALA A 286 -0.91 15.21 -2.77
CA ALA A 286 -1.03 16.24 -3.78
C ALA A 286 -0.20 17.45 -3.36
N VAL A 287 0.50 18.08 -4.29
CA VAL A 287 1.29 19.29 -4.05
C VAL A 287 0.78 20.44 -4.90
N LYS A 288 0.68 21.63 -4.32
CA LYS A 288 0.30 22.83 -5.04
C LYS A 288 1.55 23.52 -5.58
N ILE A 289 1.60 23.76 -6.89
CA ILE A 289 2.61 24.62 -7.52
C ILE A 289 1.86 25.76 -8.21
N ALA A 290 2.16 26.99 -7.79
CA ALA A 290 1.33 28.17 -8.10
C ALA A 290 -0.14 27.92 -7.71
N ASP A 291 -1.05 27.89 -8.69
CA ASP A 291 -2.48 27.69 -8.46
C ASP A 291 -3.00 26.31 -8.86
N ASN A 292 -2.13 25.40 -9.32
CA ASN A 292 -2.51 24.06 -9.75
C ASN A 292 -2.05 23.00 -8.74
N TRP A 293 -2.89 21.98 -8.56
CA TRP A 293 -2.58 20.79 -7.76
C TRP A 293 -2.03 19.67 -8.65
N TYR A 294 -1.03 18.97 -8.15
CA TYR A 294 -0.39 17.85 -8.83
C TYR A 294 -0.33 16.64 -7.89
N LEU A 295 -0.59 15.44 -8.41
CA LEU A 295 -0.60 14.20 -7.63
C LEU A 295 0.81 13.64 -7.55
N VAL A 296 1.20 13.08 -6.41
CA VAL A 296 2.52 12.48 -6.21
C VAL A 296 2.37 11.21 -5.38
N ASP A 297 2.95 10.10 -5.83
CA ASP A 297 3.07 8.88 -5.03
C ASP A 297 4.51 8.39 -4.95
N THR A 298 5.20 8.81 -3.89
CA THR A 298 6.57 8.38 -3.57
C THR A 298 6.68 6.90 -3.23
N THR A 299 5.58 6.22 -2.90
CA THR A 299 5.60 4.78 -2.56
C THR A 299 5.74 3.93 -3.80
N TRP A 300 5.01 4.27 -4.86
CA TRP A 300 5.00 3.50 -6.11
C TRP A 300 6.18 3.84 -7.02
N ASP A 301 6.86 4.95 -6.77
CA ASP A 301 8.14 5.31 -7.39
C ASP A 301 9.37 4.83 -6.59
N ASP A 302 9.17 4.20 -5.42
CA ASP A 302 10.26 3.54 -4.70
C ASP A 302 10.64 2.22 -5.39
N SER A 303 11.85 2.20 -5.94
CA SER A 303 12.44 1.03 -6.58
C SER A 303 13.18 0.10 -5.60
N ASP A 304 12.92 0.23 -4.30
CA ASP A 304 13.63 -0.42 -3.19
C ASP A 304 15.14 -0.12 -3.25
N SER A 305 15.49 1.12 -2.88
CA SER A 305 16.85 1.70 -2.95
C SER A 305 17.99 0.91 -2.26
N ALA A 306 17.68 -0.18 -1.55
CA ALA A 306 18.65 -1.09 -0.95
C ALA A 306 19.21 -2.15 -1.93
N GLU A 307 18.63 -2.28 -3.13
CA GLU A 307 19.06 -3.23 -4.16
C GLU A 307 20.15 -2.66 -5.09
N ALA A 308 21.17 -3.46 -5.38
CA ALA A 308 22.31 -3.09 -6.23
C ALA A 308 21.95 -2.79 -7.70
N ASP A 309 20.76 -3.22 -8.14
CA ASP A 309 20.22 -3.04 -9.49
C ASP A 309 18.92 -2.19 -9.49
N SER A 310 18.65 -1.41 -8.44
CA SER A 310 17.45 -0.56 -8.38
C SER A 310 17.47 0.50 -9.49
N VAL A 311 16.42 0.50 -10.31
CA VAL A 311 16.24 1.45 -11.41
C VAL A 311 15.39 2.60 -10.89
N TYR A 312 15.91 3.83 -10.94
CA TYR A 312 15.17 5.04 -10.60
C TYR A 312 13.86 5.14 -11.39
N ARG A 313 12.77 5.48 -10.68
CA ARG A 313 11.44 5.71 -11.26
C ARG A 313 10.85 7.02 -10.76
N ALA A 314 10.02 7.59 -11.61
CA ALA A 314 9.29 8.85 -11.37
C ALA A 314 7.94 8.82 -12.12
N ASP A 315 7.39 7.62 -12.26
CA ASP A 315 6.16 7.35 -13.02
C ASP A 315 4.95 8.01 -12.34
N TYR A 316 5.01 8.17 -11.02
CA TYR A 316 3.98 8.80 -10.19
C TYR A 316 4.41 10.16 -9.62
N LEU A 317 5.43 10.79 -10.20
CA LEU A 317 5.81 12.17 -9.91
C LEU A 317 5.05 13.15 -10.82
N MET A 318 3.95 13.69 -10.31
CA MET A 318 3.08 14.64 -11.02
C MET A 318 2.56 14.11 -12.36
N PRO A 319 2.07 12.84 -12.45
CA PRO A 319 1.40 12.36 -13.65
C PRO A 319 0.12 13.16 -13.91
N PRO A 320 -0.38 13.16 -15.16
CA PRO A 320 -1.72 13.65 -15.44
C PRO A 320 -2.77 12.95 -14.57
N PRO A 321 -3.81 13.66 -14.09
CA PRO A 321 -4.89 13.07 -13.30
C PRO A 321 -5.55 11.85 -13.97
N GLU A 322 -5.64 11.85 -15.30
CA GLU A 322 -6.17 10.76 -16.12
C GLU A 322 -5.33 9.49 -16.05
N VAL A 323 -4.03 9.62 -15.77
CA VAL A 323 -3.13 8.48 -15.54
C VAL A 323 -3.26 8.01 -14.09
N MET A 324 -3.22 8.92 -13.12
CA MET A 324 -3.30 8.58 -11.69
C MET A 324 -4.60 7.84 -11.34
N ILE A 325 -5.75 8.25 -11.90
CA ILE A 325 -7.06 7.63 -11.62
C ILE A 325 -7.21 6.21 -12.19
N VAL A 326 -6.28 5.72 -13.01
CA VAL A 326 -6.30 4.33 -13.50
C VAL A 326 -6.03 3.37 -12.35
N SER A 327 -5.14 3.75 -11.45
CA SER A 327 -4.66 2.95 -10.32
C SER A 327 -5.11 3.46 -8.96
N HIS A 328 -5.31 4.77 -8.77
CA HIS A 328 -5.55 5.40 -7.45
C HIS A 328 -6.92 6.08 -7.37
N PHE A 329 -7.75 5.63 -6.43
CA PHE A 329 -9.08 6.16 -6.16
C PHE A 329 -9.15 6.86 -4.79
N PRO A 330 -9.19 8.20 -4.73
CA PRO A 330 -9.20 8.92 -3.46
C PRO A 330 -10.54 8.80 -2.73
N ASP A 331 -10.50 8.80 -1.40
CA ASP A 331 -11.70 8.81 -0.54
C ASP A 331 -12.57 10.06 -0.78
N ARG A 332 -11.93 11.17 -1.17
CA ARG A 332 -12.62 12.41 -1.57
C ARG A 332 -12.55 12.55 -3.11
N PRO A 333 -13.69 12.54 -3.82
CA PRO A 333 -13.70 12.64 -5.29
C PRO A 333 -13.00 13.87 -5.86
N SER A 334 -12.93 14.99 -5.12
CA SER A 334 -12.24 16.20 -5.55
C SER A 334 -10.74 16.01 -5.74
N TRP A 335 -10.12 15.04 -5.04
CA TRP A 335 -8.70 14.71 -5.20
C TRP A 335 -8.40 13.89 -6.46
N GLN A 336 -9.41 13.50 -7.24
CA GLN A 336 -9.16 12.93 -8.56
C GLN A 336 -8.59 13.99 -9.51
N LEU A 337 -8.81 15.28 -9.23
CA LEU A 337 -8.41 16.42 -10.07
C LEU A 337 -8.93 16.35 -11.52
N LEU A 338 -9.89 15.47 -11.79
CA LEU A 338 -10.59 15.35 -13.06
C LEU A 338 -11.70 16.40 -13.14
N SER A 339 -11.90 16.94 -14.35
CA SER A 339 -13.07 17.76 -14.66
C SER A 339 -14.39 17.03 -14.42
N GLN A 340 -14.41 15.72 -14.64
CA GLN A 340 -15.52 14.81 -14.36
C GLN A 340 -15.02 13.63 -13.51
N PRO A 341 -15.17 13.70 -12.18
CA PRO A 341 -14.76 12.62 -11.29
C PRO A 341 -15.44 11.29 -11.63
N LYS A 342 -14.66 10.22 -11.70
CA LYS A 342 -15.14 8.84 -11.86
C LYS A 342 -15.73 8.33 -10.55
N ASN A 343 -16.73 7.47 -10.66
CA ASN A 343 -17.25 6.70 -9.52
C ASN A 343 -16.49 5.37 -9.37
N GLN A 344 -16.68 4.68 -8.24
CA GLN A 344 -16.02 3.40 -7.94
C GLN A 344 -16.24 2.36 -9.06
N THR A 345 -17.46 2.23 -9.58
CA THR A 345 -17.78 1.24 -10.62
C THR A 345 -16.97 1.48 -11.88
N THR A 346 -16.90 2.73 -12.34
CA THR A 346 -16.12 3.12 -13.52
C THR A 346 -14.61 2.92 -13.27
N PHE A 347 -14.16 3.23 -12.05
CA PHE A 347 -12.78 3.02 -11.63
C PHE A 347 -12.35 1.55 -11.69
N GLU A 348 -13.19 0.62 -11.22
CA GLU A 348 -12.89 -0.82 -11.23
C GLU A 348 -13.06 -1.46 -12.61
N GLN A 349 -13.95 -0.93 -13.45
CA GLN A 349 -14.24 -1.49 -14.77
C GLN A 349 -13.31 -1.00 -15.87
N GLN A 350 -12.52 0.06 -15.67
CA GLN A 350 -11.59 0.53 -16.70
C GLN A 350 -10.35 -0.38 -16.80
N PRO A 351 -9.79 -0.60 -17.99
CA PRO A 351 -8.52 -1.28 -18.20
C PRO A 351 -7.41 -0.78 -17.25
N ILE A 352 -6.57 -1.68 -16.76
CA ILE A 352 -5.38 -1.29 -15.99
C ILE A 352 -4.28 -0.96 -17.00
N LEU A 353 -3.97 0.31 -17.15
CA LEU A 353 -2.91 0.82 -18.01
C LEU A 353 -1.85 1.46 -17.12
N MET A 354 -0.59 1.08 -17.32
CA MET A 354 0.51 1.61 -16.51
C MET A 354 0.91 3.00 -17.02
N PRO A 355 1.53 3.86 -16.19
CA PRO A 355 2.13 5.13 -16.59
C PRO A 355 2.85 5.10 -17.94
N GLN A 356 3.70 4.09 -18.14
CA GLN A 356 4.47 3.93 -19.37
C GLN A 356 3.62 3.84 -20.64
N PHE A 357 2.40 3.29 -20.57
CA PHE A 357 1.47 3.26 -21.69
C PHE A 357 1.15 4.68 -22.20
N PHE A 358 0.86 5.59 -21.27
CA PHE A 358 0.52 6.97 -21.59
C PHE A 358 1.75 7.77 -21.97
N ALA A 359 2.89 7.53 -21.32
CA ALA A 359 4.18 8.14 -21.64
C ALA A 359 4.62 7.85 -23.09
N GLU A 360 4.26 6.67 -23.59
CA GLU A 360 4.53 6.26 -24.97
C GLU A 360 3.50 6.77 -26.00
N GLY A 361 2.52 7.57 -25.56
CA GLY A 361 1.48 8.12 -26.42
C GLY A 361 0.53 7.05 -26.97
N LEU A 362 0.40 5.92 -26.28
CA LEU A 362 -0.48 4.83 -26.69
C LEU A 362 -1.93 5.13 -26.28
N THR A 363 -2.87 4.62 -27.08
CA THR A 363 -4.30 4.69 -26.77
C THR A 363 -4.93 3.32 -26.95
N LEU A 364 -5.63 2.82 -25.93
CA LEU A 364 -6.34 1.56 -26.01
C LEU A 364 -7.69 1.78 -26.69
N ILE A 365 -7.85 1.20 -27.88
CA ILE A 365 -9.09 1.27 -28.66
C ILE A 365 -10.07 0.18 -28.18
N SER A 366 -9.57 -1.03 -27.95
CA SER A 366 -10.35 -2.12 -27.38
C SER A 366 -9.46 -3.10 -26.61
N PRO A 367 -9.95 -3.73 -25.52
CA PRO A 367 -11.27 -3.57 -24.94
C PRO A 367 -11.44 -2.25 -24.16
N SER A 368 -12.68 -1.76 -24.04
CA SER A 368 -13.00 -0.57 -23.23
C SER A 368 -13.23 -0.87 -21.75
N GLN A 369 -13.24 -2.16 -21.38
CA GLN A 369 -13.42 -2.64 -20.02
C GLN A 369 -12.26 -3.55 -19.63
N TYR A 370 -11.95 -3.55 -18.34
CA TYR A 370 -10.92 -4.39 -17.75
C TYR A 370 -11.20 -5.88 -17.96
N GLU A 371 -12.44 -6.30 -17.67
CA GLU A 371 -12.88 -7.68 -17.89
C GLU A 371 -13.82 -7.75 -19.09
N THR A 372 -13.51 -8.61 -20.05
CA THR A 372 -14.34 -8.86 -21.24
C THR A 372 -14.54 -10.35 -21.49
N SER A 373 -15.49 -10.71 -22.36
CA SER A 373 -15.72 -12.10 -22.76
C SER A 373 -15.40 -12.32 -24.23
N ALA A 374 -14.81 -13.47 -24.55
CA ALA A 374 -14.37 -13.81 -25.90
C ALA A 374 -14.66 -15.28 -26.22
N LYS A 375 -15.05 -15.57 -27.48
CA LYS A 375 -15.21 -16.95 -27.98
C LYS A 375 -13.86 -17.47 -28.46
N ASN A 376 -13.07 -18.00 -27.53
CA ASN A 376 -11.70 -18.52 -27.70
C ASN A 376 -10.61 -17.54 -28.16
N VAL A 377 -10.92 -16.45 -28.85
CA VAL A 377 -9.93 -15.45 -29.28
C VAL A 377 -10.36 -14.05 -28.82
N ALA A 378 -9.52 -13.37 -28.05
CA ALA A 378 -9.67 -11.95 -27.75
C ALA A 378 -8.78 -11.11 -28.66
N ALA A 379 -9.31 -9.98 -29.11
CA ALA A 379 -8.57 -8.97 -29.84
C ALA A 379 -8.36 -7.74 -28.95
N ILE A 380 -7.11 -7.27 -28.90
CA ILE A 380 -6.71 -6.04 -28.23
C ILE A 380 -6.20 -5.10 -29.32
N GLU A 381 -6.73 -3.89 -29.36
CA GLU A 381 -6.36 -2.89 -30.36
C GLU A 381 -5.77 -1.68 -29.66
N VAL A 382 -4.51 -1.39 -29.99
CA VAL A 382 -3.76 -0.25 -29.46
C VAL A 382 -3.38 0.67 -30.61
N GLN A 383 -3.74 1.93 -30.50
CA GLN A 383 -3.30 2.98 -31.39
C GLN A 383 -1.98 3.56 -30.88
N SER A 384 -1.05 3.81 -31.81
CA SER A 384 0.24 4.46 -31.54
C SER A 384 0.53 5.53 -32.58
N ALA A 385 1.51 6.39 -32.32
CA ALA A 385 1.96 7.38 -33.29
C ALA A 385 2.54 6.70 -34.56
N PRO A 386 2.42 7.32 -35.75
CA PRO A 386 2.94 6.74 -37.00
C PRO A 386 4.42 6.35 -36.94
N ASN A 387 5.23 7.13 -36.21
CA ASN A 387 6.67 6.93 -36.04
C ASN A 387 7.05 6.08 -34.81
N TYR A 388 6.08 5.45 -34.14
CA TYR A 388 6.33 4.59 -32.98
C TYR A 388 7.22 3.39 -33.36
N GLN A 389 8.35 3.26 -32.65
CA GLN A 389 9.44 2.32 -32.99
C GLN A 389 9.42 1.02 -32.17
N LYS A 390 8.77 1.02 -31.00
CA LYS A 390 8.71 -0.17 -30.15
C LYS A 390 7.68 -1.16 -30.70
N THR A 391 7.84 -2.44 -30.34
CA THR A 391 6.82 -3.46 -30.62
C THR A 391 5.89 -3.57 -29.43
N ILE A 392 4.58 -3.75 -29.67
CA ILE A 392 3.62 -4.03 -28.59
C ILE A 392 3.24 -5.50 -28.67
N GLY A 393 3.30 -6.20 -27.54
CA GLY A 393 2.90 -7.59 -27.45
C GLY A 393 2.14 -7.87 -26.17
N ALA A 394 1.59 -9.08 -26.07
CA ALA A 394 0.91 -9.53 -24.87
C ALA A 394 1.23 -10.99 -24.57
N ILE A 395 1.19 -11.33 -23.29
CA ILE A 395 1.17 -12.70 -22.81
C ILE A 395 -0.08 -12.90 -21.97
N PHE A 396 -0.51 -14.15 -21.82
CA PHE A 396 -1.63 -14.49 -20.95
C PHE A 396 -1.35 -15.71 -20.10
N THR A 397 -2.02 -15.75 -18.96
CA THR A 397 -2.04 -16.90 -18.05
C THR A 397 -3.47 -17.17 -17.61
N LYS A 398 -3.82 -18.44 -17.38
CA LYS A 398 -5.14 -18.80 -16.84
C LYS A 398 -5.18 -18.35 -15.38
N ALA A 399 -6.20 -17.59 -15.01
CA ALA A 399 -6.46 -17.22 -13.62
C ALA A 399 -6.85 -18.48 -12.84
N GLN A 400 -5.85 -19.25 -12.40
CA GLN A 400 -6.02 -20.22 -11.33
C GLN A 400 -6.04 -19.46 -9.99
N ALA A 401 -6.68 -20.01 -8.97
CA ALA A 401 -6.58 -19.46 -7.62
C ALA A 401 -5.10 -19.59 -7.15
N SER A 402 -4.27 -18.57 -7.42
CA SER A 402 -2.78 -18.49 -7.43
C SER A 402 -2.16 -18.79 -8.82
N GLU A 403 -1.18 -18.09 -9.38
CA GLU A 403 -0.31 -16.97 -8.95
C GLU A 403 0.48 -16.48 -10.20
N VAL A 404 0.16 -15.30 -10.76
CA VAL A 404 1.09 -14.40 -11.49
C VAL A 404 0.48 -13.00 -11.41
N THR A 405 1.18 -12.01 -10.86
CA THR A 405 0.76 -10.61 -10.82
C THR A 405 1.80 -9.71 -11.47
N VAL A 406 1.45 -8.44 -11.77
CA VAL A 406 2.40 -7.47 -12.34
C VAL A 406 3.63 -7.26 -11.43
N TRP A 407 3.49 -7.45 -10.12
CA TRP A 407 4.57 -7.35 -9.14
C TRP A 407 5.64 -8.42 -9.32
N ASP A 408 5.30 -9.58 -9.91
CA ASP A 408 6.27 -10.65 -10.20
C ASP A 408 7.27 -10.27 -11.31
N PHE A 409 6.99 -9.19 -12.05
CA PHE A 409 7.83 -8.65 -13.12
C PHE A 409 8.58 -7.37 -12.70
N LEU A 410 8.44 -6.93 -11.44
CA LEU A 410 9.24 -5.86 -10.87
C LEU A 410 10.50 -6.41 -10.18
N PRO A 411 11.64 -5.71 -10.22
CA PRO A 411 12.81 -6.13 -9.46
C PRO A 411 12.49 -6.04 -7.97
N SER A 412 12.37 -7.18 -7.29
CA SER A 412 12.38 -7.24 -5.82
C SER A 412 13.19 -8.45 -5.37
N ARG A 413 13.90 -8.28 -4.26
CA ARG A 413 14.70 -9.34 -3.64
C ARG A 413 14.32 -9.45 -2.17
N ASN A 414 13.71 -10.58 -1.85
CA ASN A 414 14.21 -11.41 -0.76
C ASN A 414 14.17 -12.86 -1.21
N GLY A 415 15.31 -13.53 -1.02
CA GLY A 415 15.52 -14.95 -1.30
C GLY A 415 14.84 -15.85 -0.27
N GLU A 416 13.53 -15.67 -0.07
CA GLU A 416 12.68 -16.58 0.67
C GLU A 416 11.83 -17.37 -0.32
N GLN A 417 12.06 -18.68 -0.35
CA GLN A 417 11.25 -19.63 -1.11
C GLN A 417 10.05 -20.00 -0.25
N GLU A 418 8.87 -19.48 -0.58
CA GLU A 418 7.62 -20.13 -0.21
C GLU A 418 7.31 -21.31 -1.14
N ASN A 419 6.55 -22.25 -0.57
CA ASN A 419 6.23 -23.56 -1.11
C ASN A 419 5.19 -23.50 -2.23
N GLY A 420 5.52 -24.12 -3.37
CA GLY A 420 4.58 -24.85 -4.22
C GLY A 420 3.51 -24.04 -4.95
N SER A 421 3.88 -23.32 -6.00
CA SER A 421 2.96 -22.94 -7.07
C SER A 421 3.06 -23.94 -8.22
N ALA A 422 1.90 -24.39 -8.71
CA ALA A 422 1.81 -25.15 -9.95
C ALA A 422 2.35 -24.29 -11.10
N GLU A 423 3.16 -24.88 -11.99
CA GLU A 423 3.69 -24.19 -13.17
C GLU A 423 2.53 -23.61 -14.01
N ALA A 424 2.30 -22.29 -13.90
CA ALA A 424 1.34 -21.60 -14.75
C ALA A 424 1.95 -21.49 -16.17
N GLU A 425 1.28 -22.08 -17.16
CA GLU A 425 1.72 -22.07 -18.56
C GLU A 425 1.48 -20.67 -19.18
N VAL A 426 2.53 -19.83 -19.20
CA VAL A 426 2.50 -18.50 -19.84
C VAL A 426 2.51 -18.65 -21.36
N LYS A 427 1.54 -18.07 -22.05
CA LYS A 427 1.38 -18.14 -23.52
C LYS A 427 1.45 -16.76 -24.16
N GLN A 428 1.96 -16.70 -25.39
CA GLN A 428 2.09 -15.45 -26.15
C GLN A 428 0.85 -15.20 -27.02
N CYS A 429 0.51 -13.92 -27.20
CA CYS A 429 -0.49 -13.48 -28.18
C CYS A 429 0.19 -13.10 -29.51
N GLU A 430 -0.54 -13.21 -30.61
CA GLU A 430 -0.05 -12.86 -31.95
C GLU A 430 -0.32 -11.39 -32.27
N GLY A 431 0.72 -10.62 -32.58
CA GLY A 431 0.61 -9.19 -32.91
C GLY A 431 0.71 -8.92 -34.41
N MET A 432 -0.18 -8.10 -34.95
CA MET A 432 -0.13 -7.59 -36.32
C MET A 432 -0.38 -6.07 -36.35
N ARG A 433 0.42 -5.34 -37.11
CA ARG A 433 0.17 -3.91 -37.37
C ARG A 433 -0.71 -3.77 -38.61
N ASN A 434 -1.84 -3.08 -38.48
CA ASN A 434 -2.75 -2.88 -39.59
C ASN A 434 -2.35 -1.65 -40.45
N GLN A 435 -3.00 -1.49 -41.60
CA GLN A 435 -2.72 -0.40 -42.55
C GLN A 435 -3.01 1.01 -42.00
N ALA A 436 -3.82 1.12 -40.93
CA ALA A 436 -4.09 2.38 -40.23
C ALA A 436 -3.03 2.71 -39.16
N GLY A 437 -2.01 1.86 -38.98
CA GLY A 437 -0.95 2.04 -38.01
C GLY A 437 -1.24 1.47 -36.62
N ASN A 438 -2.46 0.97 -36.38
CA ASN A 438 -2.84 0.35 -35.10
C ASN A 438 -2.21 -1.04 -34.95
N VAL A 439 -1.86 -1.39 -33.72
CA VAL A 439 -1.39 -2.72 -33.35
C VAL A 439 -2.58 -3.54 -32.87
N GLN A 440 -2.86 -4.65 -33.55
CA GLN A 440 -3.86 -5.63 -33.17
C GLN A 440 -3.16 -6.85 -32.57
N ILE A 441 -3.56 -7.24 -31.37
CA ILE A 441 -3.00 -8.36 -30.64
C ILE A 441 -4.10 -9.38 -30.41
N PHE A 442 -3.88 -10.61 -30.87
CA PHE A 442 -4.83 -11.71 -30.79
C PHE A 442 -4.36 -12.75 -29.77
N CYS A 443 -5.13 -12.92 -28.70
CA CYS A 443 -4.86 -13.90 -27.67
C CYS A 443 -5.80 -15.10 -27.85
N GLN A 444 -5.27 -16.26 -28.21
CA GLN A 444 -6.03 -17.49 -28.41
C GLN A 444 -5.99 -18.37 -27.16
N PHE A 445 -7.14 -18.48 -26.49
CA PHE A 445 -7.28 -19.25 -25.26
C PHE A 445 -7.55 -20.73 -25.57
N PRO A 446 -6.82 -21.66 -24.93
CA PRO A 446 -6.92 -23.08 -25.25
C PRO A 446 -8.21 -23.74 -24.74
N GLU A 447 -8.83 -23.19 -23.70
CA GLU A 447 -10.01 -23.74 -23.04
C GLU A 447 -10.84 -22.64 -22.36
N PRO A 448 -12.12 -22.90 -22.00
CA PRO A 448 -12.91 -21.96 -21.23
C PRO A 448 -12.31 -21.65 -19.86
N GLY A 449 -12.43 -20.39 -19.44
CA GLY A 449 -11.89 -19.91 -18.16
C GLY A 449 -11.64 -18.41 -18.15
N THR A 450 -11.21 -17.90 -17.00
CA THR A 450 -10.73 -16.51 -16.88
C THR A 450 -9.22 -16.50 -17.07
N TYR A 451 -8.74 -15.53 -17.84
CA TYR A 451 -7.34 -15.32 -18.17
C TYR A 451 -6.94 -13.91 -17.82
N GLU A 452 -5.72 -13.76 -17.30
CA GLU A 452 -5.07 -12.47 -17.15
C GLU A 452 -4.17 -12.25 -18.36
N VAL A 453 -4.28 -11.08 -18.97
CA VAL A 453 -3.51 -10.69 -20.15
C VAL A 453 -2.64 -9.49 -19.77
N LEU A 454 -1.33 -9.64 -19.91
CA LEU A 454 -0.34 -8.61 -19.61
C LEU A 454 0.21 -8.06 -20.93
N LEU A 455 0.21 -6.74 -21.03
CA LEU A 455 0.66 -5.97 -22.20
C LEU A 455 2.07 -5.43 -21.95
N PHE A 456 2.91 -5.51 -22.98
CA PHE A 456 4.30 -5.05 -22.93
C PHE A 456 4.66 -4.22 -24.15
N SER A 457 5.56 -3.26 -23.93
CA SER A 457 6.27 -2.52 -24.97
C SER A 457 7.71 -3.00 -25.03
N PHE A 458 8.17 -3.38 -26.22
CA PHE A 458 9.49 -3.95 -26.47
C PHE A 458 10.35 -2.95 -27.25
N GLY A 459 11.35 -2.39 -26.58
CA GLY A 459 12.42 -1.61 -27.19
C GLY A 459 13.64 -2.46 -27.55
N GLN A 460 14.71 -1.82 -28.02
CA GLN A 460 15.98 -2.52 -28.33
C GLN A 460 16.68 -3.05 -27.08
N GLU A 461 16.57 -2.36 -25.95
CA GLU A 461 17.29 -2.68 -24.71
C GLU A 461 16.38 -2.93 -23.51
N ASN A 462 15.09 -2.52 -23.59
CA ASN A 462 14.16 -2.56 -22.46
C ASN A 462 12.83 -3.24 -22.86
N ILE A 463 12.22 -3.92 -21.88
CA ILE A 463 10.86 -4.46 -21.94
C ILE A 463 10.07 -3.80 -20.84
N ASP A 464 9.05 -3.03 -21.21
CA ASP A 464 8.27 -2.24 -20.27
C ASP A 464 6.86 -2.84 -20.15
N PRO A 465 6.39 -3.20 -18.94
CA PRO A 465 4.98 -3.53 -18.75
C PRO A 465 4.13 -2.26 -18.93
N ILE A 466 3.09 -2.36 -19.75
CA ILE A 466 2.25 -1.20 -20.10
C ILE A 466 0.77 -1.39 -19.74
N GLY A 467 0.33 -2.60 -19.40
CA GLY A 467 -1.05 -2.80 -18.96
C GLY A 467 -1.44 -4.22 -18.61
N GLN A 468 -2.63 -4.35 -18.05
CA GLN A 468 -3.25 -5.61 -17.63
C GLN A 468 -4.75 -5.60 -17.95
N LEU A 469 -5.24 -6.73 -18.44
CA LEU A 469 -6.64 -7.00 -18.77
C LEU A 469 -7.06 -8.36 -18.24
N LYS A 470 -8.37 -8.56 -18.10
CA LYS A 470 -9.00 -9.86 -17.83
C LYS A 470 -9.89 -10.28 -18.98
N VAL A 471 -9.79 -11.54 -19.37
CA VAL A 471 -10.62 -12.11 -20.43
C VAL A 471 -11.26 -13.41 -19.95
N ARG A 472 -12.57 -13.48 -20.03
CA ARG A 472 -13.34 -14.71 -19.86
C ARG A 472 -13.53 -15.39 -21.21
N ALA A 473 -12.77 -16.46 -21.44
CA ALA A 473 -12.95 -17.35 -22.58
C ALA A 473 -14.20 -18.23 -22.36
N LEU A 474 -15.13 -18.18 -23.32
CA LEU A 474 -16.44 -18.87 -23.27
C LEU A 474 -16.44 -20.21 -23.99
#